data_AF-A0AAG5CRP3-F1
#
_entry.id   AF-A0AAG5CRP3-F1
#
_cell.length_a   1.000
_cell.length_b   1.000
_cell.length_c   1.000
_cell.angle_alpha   90.00
_cell.angle_beta   90.00
_cell.angle_gamma   90.00
#
_symmetry.space_group_name_H-M   'P 1'
#
loop_
_entity.id
_entity.type
_entity.pdbx_description
1 polymer ?
#
loop_
_entity_poly.entity_id
_entity_poly.type
_entity_poly.pdbx_seq_one_letter_code
_entity_poly.pdbx_strand_id
1 'polypeptide(L)'
;RNAGWTANPAHARFTPYDTDSLWNLKKWFMELHKDTIPEAELVPLAQAFANVEAQGCCYGQELMDLLKHLGEPIARVYRNLKHNKYTPTMMLASKAARLHRYLRSLIYYFCIRKAYILSHYR
;
A
#
# COMPACT_ATOMS: atom_id res chain seq x y z
N ARG A 1 29.94 -10.51 2.76
CA ARG A 1 29.77 -10.21 1.32
C ARG A 1 28.51 -10.95 0.85
N ASN A 2 27.37 -10.28 0.96
CA ASN A 2 26.15 -10.39 0.16
C ASN A 2 25.72 -11.81 -0.27
N ALA A 3 25.17 -12.59 0.67
CA ALA A 3 24.06 -13.49 0.32
C ALA A 3 22.84 -12.55 0.22
N GLY A 4 22.45 -12.05 -0.94
CA GLY A 4 22.08 -12.85 -2.10
C GLY A 4 20.55 -12.86 -2.12
N TRP A 5 19.96 -11.70 -2.44
CA TRP A 5 18.51 -11.47 -2.66
C TRP A 5 17.97 -12.26 -3.88
N THR A 6 18.54 -13.43 -4.16
CA THR A 6 18.45 -14.15 -5.42
C THR A 6 17.78 -15.50 -5.22
N ALA A 7 16.53 -15.46 -4.77
CA ALA A 7 15.52 -16.48 -5.01
C ALA A 7 14.16 -15.81 -4.81
N ASN A 8 13.67 -15.12 -5.85
CA ASN A 8 12.41 -14.37 -5.90
C ASN A 8 11.80 -14.03 -4.51
N PRO A 9 12.30 -12.98 -3.82
CA PRO A 9 12.06 -12.71 -2.40
C PRO A 9 10.59 -12.51 -1.98
N ALA A 10 9.69 -12.41 -2.96
CA ALA A 10 8.26 -12.28 -2.77
C ALA A 10 7.59 -13.62 -2.37
N HIS A 11 8.14 -14.78 -2.75
CA HIS A 11 7.51 -16.08 -2.49
C HIS A 11 7.98 -16.75 -1.20
N ALA A 12 9.21 -16.48 -0.73
CA ALA A 12 9.70 -17.04 0.54
C ALA A 12 9.04 -16.40 1.78
N ARG A 13 8.40 -15.23 1.62
CA ARG A 13 7.81 -14.43 2.69
C ARG A 13 6.30 -14.36 2.64
N PHE A 14 5.70 -14.76 1.52
CA PHE A 14 4.27 -14.92 1.37
C PHE A 14 3.90 -16.32 1.83
N THR A 15 3.10 -16.42 2.90
CA THR A 15 2.51 -17.71 3.25
C THR A 15 1.20 -17.88 2.49
N PRO A 16 0.80 -19.10 2.10
CA PRO A 16 -0.47 -19.33 1.41
C PRO A 16 -1.70 -18.95 2.26
N TYR A 17 -1.50 -18.72 3.56
CA TYR A 17 -2.52 -18.25 4.50
C TYR A 17 -2.54 -16.73 4.65
N ASP A 18 -1.59 -16.01 4.03
CA ASP A 18 -1.57 -14.55 4.06
C ASP A 18 -2.70 -14.00 3.17
N THR A 19 -3.56 -13.16 3.74
CA THR A 19 -4.49 -12.36 2.92
C THR A 19 -3.73 -11.28 2.16
N ASP A 20 -4.27 -10.81 1.03
CA ASP A 20 -3.66 -9.72 0.24
C ASP A 20 -3.34 -8.48 1.10
N SER A 21 -4.22 -8.15 2.05
CA SER A 21 -4.02 -7.03 2.97
C SER A 21 -2.81 -7.24 3.89
N LEU A 22 -2.64 -8.46 4.42
CA LEU A 22 -1.53 -8.83 5.28
C LEU A 22 -0.21 -8.82 4.49
N TRP A 23 -0.23 -9.38 3.28
CA TRP A 23 0.93 -9.39 2.40
C TRP A 23 1.39 -7.99 1.98
N ASN A 24 0.44 -7.12 1.63
CA ASN A 24 0.76 -5.74 1.26
C ASN A 24 1.40 -4.96 2.42
N LEU A 25 0.92 -5.15 3.66
CA LEU A 25 1.53 -4.55 4.85
C LEU A 25 2.96 -5.04 5.08
N LYS A 26 3.18 -6.36 4.98
CA LYS A 26 4.52 -6.96 5.09
C LYS A 26 5.45 -6.38 4.03
N LYS A 27 4.99 -6.32 2.78
CA LYS A 27 5.77 -5.79 1.66
C LYS A 27 6.15 -4.33 1.86
N TRP A 28 5.20 -3.47 2.24
CA TRP A 28 5.48 -2.06 2.50
C TRP A 28 6.46 -1.86 3.66
N PHE A 29 6.33 -2.66 4.72
CA PHE A 29 7.25 -2.59 5.86
C PHE A 29 8.67 -3.01 5.48
N MET A 30 8.80 -4.08 4.71
CA MET A 30 10.10 -4.53 4.22
C MET A 30 10.72 -3.54 3.25
N GLU A 31 9.95 -2.97 2.31
CA GLU A 31 10.46 -1.99 1.35
C GLU A 31 10.93 -0.70 2.02
N LEU A 32 10.28 -0.28 3.11
CA LEU A 32 10.65 0.92 3.86
C LEU A 32 11.97 0.76 4.63
N HIS A 33 12.23 -0.43 5.18
CA HIS A 33 13.34 -0.66 6.11
C HIS A 33 14.45 -1.56 5.56
N LYS A 34 14.37 -1.99 4.30
CA LYS A 34 15.34 -2.89 3.63
C LYS A 34 16.80 -2.39 3.69
N ASP A 35 16.99 -1.07 3.73
CA ASP A 35 18.33 -0.46 3.69
C ASP A 35 18.87 -0.19 5.12
N THR A 36 18.02 -0.30 6.14
CA THR A 36 18.34 0.05 7.54
C THR A 36 18.42 -1.18 8.44
N ILE A 37 17.58 -2.19 8.22
CA ILE A 37 17.45 -3.37 9.08
C ILE A 37 17.87 -4.62 8.30
N PRO A 38 18.69 -5.51 8.88
CA PRO A 38 19.06 -6.76 8.23
C PRO A 38 17.84 -7.66 8.03
N GLU A 39 17.83 -8.41 6.92
CA GLU A 39 16.68 -9.22 6.51
C GLU A 39 16.20 -10.21 7.59
N ALA A 40 17.13 -10.81 8.33
CA ALA A 40 16.82 -11.79 9.37
C ALA A 40 15.91 -11.23 10.48
N GLU A 41 16.02 -9.94 10.79
CA GLU A 41 15.21 -9.25 11.80
C GLU A 41 14.01 -8.53 11.17
N LEU A 42 14.18 -8.06 9.93
CA LEU A 42 13.14 -7.32 9.21
C LEU A 42 11.91 -8.18 8.91
N VAL A 43 12.11 -9.44 8.52
CA VAL A 43 11.01 -10.36 8.17
C VAL A 43 10.06 -10.63 9.37
N PRO A 44 10.54 -11.02 10.56
CA PRO A 44 9.67 -11.22 11.71
C PRO A 44 9.02 -9.93 12.20
N LEU A 45 9.71 -8.78 12.12
CA LEU A 45 9.12 -7.47 12.43
C LEU A 45 7.97 -7.11 11.47
N ALA A 46 8.16 -7.33 10.17
CA ALA A 46 7.12 -7.11 9.17
C ALA A 46 5.89 -8.00 9.43
N GLN A 47 6.10 -9.27 9.81
CA GLN A 47 5.01 -10.17 10.18
C GLN A 47 4.27 -9.67 11.43
N ALA A 48 5.00 -9.31 12.48
CA ALA A 48 4.41 -8.79 13.71
C ALA A 48 3.60 -7.51 13.45
N PHE A 49 4.15 -6.57 12.68
CA PHE A 49 3.45 -5.36 12.26
C PHE A 49 2.14 -5.67 11.52
N ALA A 50 2.19 -6.59 10.56
CA ALA A 50 1.02 -6.96 9.78
C ALA A 50 -0.05 -7.64 10.64
N ASN A 51 0.35 -8.49 11.60
CA ASN A 51 -0.58 -9.10 12.55
C ASN A 51 -1.25 -8.05 13.45
N VAL A 52 -0.51 -7.04 13.92
CA VAL A 52 -1.06 -5.93 14.70
C VAL A 52 -2.08 -5.12 13.89
N GLU A 53 -1.72 -4.64 12.70
CA GLU A 53 -2.59 -3.72 11.93
C GLU A 53 -3.73 -4.44 11.18
N ALA A 54 -3.50 -5.65 10.67
CA ALA A 54 -4.51 -6.39 9.92
C ALA A 54 -5.42 -7.23 10.83
N GLN A 55 -4.86 -7.91 11.83
CA GLN A 55 -5.59 -8.86 12.68
C GLN A 55 -5.89 -8.30 14.09
N GLY A 56 -5.26 -7.20 14.51
CA GLY A 56 -5.47 -6.62 15.83
C GLY A 56 -4.75 -7.37 16.96
N CYS A 57 -3.69 -8.14 16.65
CA CYS A 57 -2.90 -8.81 17.67
C CYS A 57 -2.16 -7.80 18.55
N CYS A 58 -1.91 -8.18 19.81
CA CYS A 58 -1.09 -7.42 20.74
C CYS A 58 0.13 -8.24 21.15
N TYR A 59 1.28 -7.59 21.26
CA TYR A 59 2.53 -8.18 21.72
C TYR A 59 3.04 -7.45 22.97
N GLY A 60 4.23 -7.82 23.46
CA GLY A 60 4.88 -7.12 24.56
C GLY A 60 5.02 -5.62 24.29
N GLN A 61 4.91 -4.81 25.33
CA GLN A 61 4.77 -3.36 25.22
C GLN A 61 5.96 -2.71 24.47
N GLU A 62 7.18 -3.16 24.76
CA GLU A 62 8.40 -2.73 24.06
C GLU A 62 8.33 -2.97 22.54
N LEU A 63 7.85 -4.14 22.13
CA LEU A 63 7.68 -4.48 20.72
C LEU A 63 6.57 -3.64 20.07
N MET A 64 5.47 -3.41 20.78
CA MET A 64 4.38 -2.57 20.28
C MET A 64 4.83 -1.13 20.02
N ASP A 65 5.62 -0.55 20.92
CA ASP A 65 6.16 0.80 20.77
C ASP A 65 7.15 0.89 19.60
N LEU A 66 8.00 -0.13 19.45
CA LEU A 66 8.92 -0.24 18.31
C LEU A 66 8.17 -0.33 16.98
N LEU A 67 7.17 -1.23 16.89
CA LEU A 67 6.37 -1.41 15.69
C LEU A 67 5.57 -0.16 15.34
N LYS A 68 5.07 0.56 16.34
CA LYS A 68 4.38 1.85 16.14
C LYS A 68 5.33 2.89 15.58
N HIS A 69 6.54 3.01 16.12
CA HIS A 69 7.53 3.97 15.64
C HIS A 69 7.98 3.67 14.20
N LEU A 70 8.34 2.42 13.91
CA LEU A 70 8.81 1.99 12.58
C LEU A 70 7.69 1.96 11.54
N GLY A 71 6.46 1.68 11.97
CA GLY A 71 5.31 1.45 11.11
C GLY A 71 4.39 2.65 10.91
N GLU A 72 4.55 3.74 11.65
CA GLU A 72 3.68 4.93 11.61
C GLU A 72 3.33 5.43 10.18
N PRO A 73 4.28 5.63 9.25
CA PRO A 73 3.93 6.09 7.91
C PRO A 73 3.05 5.09 7.15
N ILE A 74 3.27 3.80 7.37
CA ILE A 74 2.53 2.71 6.72
C ILE A 74 1.16 2.55 7.36
N ALA A 75 1.10 2.54 8.70
CA ALA A 75 -0.13 2.42 9.48
C ALA A 75 -1.10 3.56 9.15
N ARG A 76 -0.61 4.80 9.02
CA ARG A 76 -1.42 5.94 8.61
C ARG A 76 -2.06 5.75 7.24
N VAL A 77 -1.29 5.31 6.24
CA VAL A 77 -1.78 5.04 4.88
C VAL A 77 -2.80 3.89 4.91
N TYR A 78 -2.48 2.80 5.61
CA TYR A 78 -3.34 1.62 5.70
C TYR A 78 -4.68 1.93 6.38
N ARG A 79 -4.68 2.67 7.50
CA ARG A 79 -5.89 3.09 8.21
C ARG A 79 -6.77 4.00 7.34
N ASN A 80 -6.17 4.92 6.57
CA ASN A 80 -6.89 5.75 5.60
C ASN A 80 -7.53 4.90 4.49
N LEU A 81 -6.80 3.92 3.94
CA LEU A 81 -7.33 2.99 2.94
C LEU A 81 -8.46 2.13 3.49
N LYS A 82 -8.33 1.62 4.72
CA LYS A 82 -9.36 0.83 5.42
C LYS A 82 -10.62 1.66 5.68
N HIS A 83 -10.46 2.91 6.12
CA HIS A 83 -11.58 3.84 6.32
C HIS A 83 -12.29 4.15 5.00
N ASN A 84 -11.55 4.39 3.91
CA ASN A 84 -12.14 4.69 2.61
C ASN A 84 -12.84 3.46 1.98
N LYS A 85 -12.35 2.24 2.24
CA LYS A 85 -13.02 0.98 1.84
C LYS A 85 -14.38 0.79 2.51
N TYR A 86 -14.55 1.28 3.73
CA TYR A 86 -15.77 1.10 4.53
C TYR A 86 -16.73 2.29 4.50
N THR A 87 -16.40 3.35 3.76
CA THR A 87 -17.40 4.32 3.35
C THR A 87 -18.00 3.83 2.04
N PRO A 88 -19.17 3.15 2.03
CA PRO A 88 -20.00 3.24 0.84
C PRO A 88 -20.16 4.73 0.64
N THR A 89 -19.59 5.27 -0.44
CA THR A 89 -19.75 6.68 -0.71
C THR A 89 -21.22 6.84 -1.06
N MET A 90 -22.07 7.05 -0.04
CA MET A 90 -23.43 7.52 -0.16
C MET A 90 -23.29 8.97 -0.60
N MET A 91 -22.88 9.12 -1.86
CA MET A 91 -22.72 10.40 -2.48
C MET A 91 -24.09 10.86 -2.90
N LEU A 92 -24.39 12.13 -2.62
CA LEU A 92 -25.53 12.78 -3.27
C LEU A 92 -25.40 12.60 -4.78
N ALA A 93 -26.49 12.23 -5.45
CA ALA A 93 -26.52 12.05 -6.90
C ALA A 93 -25.94 13.26 -7.66
N SER A 94 -26.13 14.48 -7.12
CA SER A 94 -25.58 15.72 -7.66
C SER A 94 -24.04 15.79 -7.60
N LYS A 95 -23.41 15.23 -6.56
CA LYS A 95 -21.95 15.18 -6.41
C LYS A 95 -21.35 14.13 -7.36
N ALA A 96 -21.99 12.97 -7.50
CA ALA A 96 -21.62 11.96 -8.48
C ALA A 96 -21.74 12.48 -9.93
N ALA A 97 -22.86 13.13 -10.27
CA ALA A 97 -23.07 13.73 -11.60
C ALA A 97 -22.05 14.83 -11.92
N ARG A 98 -21.66 15.64 -10.92
CA ARG A 98 -20.64 16.68 -11.08
C ARG A 98 -19.26 16.09 -11.36
N LEU A 99 -18.85 15.07 -10.59
CA LEU A 99 -17.58 14.36 -10.84
C LEU A 99 -17.57 13.70 -12.22
N HIS A 100 -18.67 13.06 -12.64
CA HIS A 100 -18.78 12.48 -13.97
C HIS A 100 -18.63 13.54 -15.08
N ARG A 101 -19.21 14.73 -14.91
CA ARG A 101 -19.06 15.85 -15.86
C ARG A 101 -17.61 16.35 -15.97
N TYR A 102 -16.91 16.46 -14.84
CA TYR A 102 -15.49 16.85 -14.82
C TYR A 102 -14.60 15.79 -15.47
N LEU A 103 -14.79 14.51 -15.13
CA LEU A 103 -14.00 13.41 -15.71
C LEU A 103 -14.22 13.31 -17.22
N ARG A 104 -15.46 13.46 -17.69
CA ARG A 104 -15.76 13.46 -19.13
C ARG A 104 -15.07 14.61 -19.86
N SER A 105 -15.00 15.79 -19.25
CA SER A 105 -14.27 16.95 -19.79
C SER A 105 -12.76 16.69 -19.86
N LEU A 106 -12.18 16.10 -18.80
CA LEU A 106 -10.75 15.78 -18.75
C LEU A 106 -10.36 14.68 -19.74
N ILE A 107 -11.18 13.64 -19.88
CA ILE A 107 -10.96 12.58 -20.88
C ILE A 107 -11.01 13.19 -22.29
N TYR A 108 -12.00 14.03 -22.57
CA TYR A 108 -12.11 14.72 -23.86
C TYR A 108 -10.89 15.60 -24.15
N TYR A 109 -10.44 16.38 -23.16
CA TYR A 109 -9.24 17.21 -23.25
C TYR A 109 -7.98 16.37 -23.51
N PHE A 110 -7.82 15.23 -22.82
CA PHE A 110 -6.68 14.34 -23.01
C PHE A 110 -6.69 13.65 -24.36
N CYS A 111 -7.86 13.21 -24.84
CA CYS A 111 -8.03 12.64 -26.18
C CYS A 111 -7.65 13.64 -27.28
N ILE A 112 -8.12 14.89 -27.19
CA ILE A 112 -7.76 15.94 -28.16
C ILE A 112 -6.27 16.24 -28.10
N ARG A 113 -5.70 16.39 -26.90
CA ARG A 113 -4.28 16.72 -26.75
C ARG A 113 -3.38 15.60 -27.27
N LYS A 114 -3.76 14.34 -27.07
CA LYS A 114 -3.03 13.18 -27.62
C LYS A 114 -3.13 13.13 -29.16
N ALA A 115 -4.30 13.44 -29.72
CA ALA A 115 -4.48 13.54 -31.18
C ALA A 115 -3.67 14.68 -31.80
N TYR A 116 -3.62 15.85 -31.14
CA TYR A 116 -2.83 17.00 -31.59
C TYR A 116 -1.33 16.69 -31.57
N ILE A 117 -0.82 16.06 -30.50
CA ILE A 117 0.60 15.67 -30.39
C ILE A 117 0.97 14.64 -31.47
N LEU A 118 0.11 13.65 -31.73
CA LEU A 118 0.36 12.64 -32.78
C LEU A 118 0.33 13.22 -34.20
N SER A 119 -0.44 14.30 -34.43
CA SER A 119 -0.48 14.98 -35.72
C SER A 119 0.73 15.89 -35.99
N HIS A 120 1.44 16.33 -34.94
CA HIS A 120 2.58 17.25 -35.06
C HIS A 120 3.95 16.54 -35.06
N TYR A 121 3.98 15.23 -34.78
CA TYR A 121 5.16 14.37 -34.84
C TYR A 121 5.19 13.46 -36.08
N ARG A 122 4.44 13.81 -37.12
CA ARG A 122 4.45 13.13 -38.42
C ARG A 122 5.14 13.99 -39.48
#